data_AF-A0AAP5C6R1-F1
#
_entry.id   AF-A0AAP5C6R1-F1
#
_cell.length_a   1.000
_cell.length_b   1.000
_cell.length_c   1.000
_cell.angle_alpha   90.00
_cell.angle_beta   90.00
_cell.angle_gamma   90.00
#
_symmetry.space_group_name_H-M   'P 1'
#
loop_
_entity.id
_entity.type
_entity.pdbx_description
1 polymer ?
#
loop_
_entity_poly.entity_id
_entity_poly.type
_entity_poly.pdbx_seq_one_letter_code
_entity_poly.pdbx_strand_id
1 'polypeptide(L)'
;MSIYALKGRFQDLLRPAVRGLFRMGITANTVTVAAAVVSLLVAAAVWCCAPAQPLLYLLLPLWMLLRMALNAVDGMLAREFGQQSRLGAYLNELCDVIADAALYLSLLSVPGVRPEALWLLAWTAALSEYAGVLGLMVGASRRYDGPMGKSDRAFVIGALGLLLAFGWGGALTVSGVAAAMAVLCVLTMINRVRRGLREAAVSPN
;
A
#
# COMPACT_ATOMS: atom_id res chain seq x y z
N MET A 1 14.24 -11.96 17.74
CA MET A 1 14.82 -11.05 16.72
C MET A 1 13.89 -9.87 16.55
N SER A 2 14.39 -8.64 16.67
CA SER A 2 13.55 -7.43 16.61
C SER A 2 13.13 -7.12 15.17
N ILE A 3 11.89 -6.64 14.96
CA ILE A 3 11.34 -6.18 13.67
C ILE A 3 12.28 -5.17 12.97
N TYR A 4 13.03 -4.40 13.75
CA TYR A 4 14.06 -3.48 13.23
C TYR A 4 15.18 -4.17 12.44
N ALA A 5 15.57 -5.39 12.83
CA ALA A 5 16.60 -6.15 12.12
C ALA A 5 16.10 -6.68 10.77
N LEU A 6 14.81 -7.01 10.66
CA LEU A 6 14.18 -7.43 9.41
C LEU A 6 14.13 -6.26 8.42
N LYS A 7 13.73 -5.08 8.91
CA LYS A 7 13.70 -3.83 8.12
C LYS A 7 15.10 -3.44 7.63
N GLY A 8 16.12 -3.53 8.49
CA GLY A 8 17.51 -3.24 8.13
C GLY A 8 18.03 -4.17 7.03
N ARG A 9 17.87 -5.48 7.19
CA ARG A 9 18.33 -6.47 6.19
C ARG A 9 17.65 -6.31 4.82
N PHE A 10 16.35 -5.99 4.82
CA PHE A 10 15.64 -5.72 3.57
C PHE A 10 16.16 -4.47 2.87
N GLN A 11 16.44 -3.40 3.62
CA GLN A 11 17.03 -2.18 3.06
C GLN A 11 18.46 -2.42 2.56
N ASP A 12 19.26 -3.22 3.26
CA ASP A 12 20.60 -3.58 2.82
C ASP A 12 20.59 -4.34 1.48
N LEU A 13 19.58 -5.19 1.25
CA LEU A 13 19.38 -5.86 -0.04
C LEU A 13 19.05 -4.89 -1.17
N LEU A 14 18.28 -3.82 -0.89
CA LEU A 14 17.88 -2.81 -1.88
C LEU A 14 18.97 -1.77 -2.15
N ARG A 15 19.87 -1.53 -1.19
CA ARG A 15 20.86 -0.46 -1.22
C ARG A 15 21.75 -0.43 -2.47
N PRO A 16 22.20 -1.56 -3.06
CA PRO A 16 22.92 -1.56 -4.34
C PRO A 16 22.08 -0.98 -5.49
N ALA A 17 20.81 -1.36 -5.57
CA ALA A 17 19.89 -0.85 -6.59
C ALA A 17 19.61 0.65 -6.38
N VAL A 18 19.37 1.08 -5.14
CA VAL A 18 19.19 2.51 -4.79
C VAL A 18 20.41 3.34 -5.21
N ARG A 19 21.63 2.86 -4.93
CA ARG A 19 22.88 3.52 -5.38
C ARG A 19 23.03 3.55 -6.90
N GLY A 20 22.53 2.54 -7.60
CA GLY A 20 22.48 2.50 -9.07
C GLY A 20 21.54 3.57 -9.61
N LEU A 21 20.30 3.60 -9.13
CA LEU A 21 19.28 4.57 -9.51
C LEU A 21 19.75 6.02 -9.27
N PHE A 22 20.34 6.29 -8.11
CA PHE A 22 20.87 7.62 -7.80
C PHE A 22 21.98 8.03 -8.78
N ARG A 23 22.91 7.13 -9.13
CA ARG A 23 23.97 7.39 -10.12
C ARG A 23 23.42 7.65 -11.52
N MET A 24 22.25 7.11 -11.84
CA MET A 24 21.53 7.38 -13.10
C MET A 24 20.73 8.71 -13.06
N GLY A 25 20.80 9.47 -11.97
CA GLY A 25 20.04 10.72 -11.80
C GLY A 25 18.54 10.52 -11.53
N ILE A 26 18.12 9.30 -11.20
CA ILE A 26 16.70 9.01 -10.90
C ILE A 26 16.35 9.58 -9.53
N THR A 27 15.23 10.30 -9.47
CA THR A 27 14.74 10.92 -8.23
C THR A 27 13.72 10.04 -7.51
N ALA A 28 13.60 10.21 -6.19
CA ALA A 28 12.58 9.57 -5.38
C ALA A 28 11.17 9.82 -5.96
N ASN A 29 10.87 11.05 -6.35
CA ASN A 29 9.58 11.42 -6.96
C ASN A 29 9.33 10.65 -8.27
N THR A 30 10.35 10.46 -9.10
CA THR A 30 10.25 9.65 -10.33
C THR A 30 9.84 8.22 -10.00
N VAL A 31 10.45 7.61 -8.98
CA VAL A 31 10.12 6.25 -8.54
C VAL A 31 8.69 6.17 -8.03
N THR A 32 8.26 7.11 -7.17
CA THR A 32 6.89 7.17 -6.64
C THR A 32 5.85 7.29 -7.76
N VAL A 33 6.04 8.22 -8.70
CA VAL A 33 5.10 8.44 -9.81
C VAL A 33 5.08 7.25 -10.76
N ALA A 34 6.24 6.68 -11.09
CA ALA A 34 6.32 5.49 -11.94
C ALA A 34 5.59 4.30 -11.30
N ALA A 35 5.79 4.06 -9.99
CA ALA A 35 5.06 3.02 -9.26
C ALA A 35 3.54 3.27 -9.26
N ALA A 36 3.10 4.52 -9.15
CA ALA A 36 1.68 4.86 -9.24
C ALA A 36 1.11 4.53 -10.63
N VAL A 37 1.78 4.99 -11.70
CA VAL A 37 1.34 4.75 -13.09
C VAL A 37 1.27 3.25 -13.39
N VAL A 38 2.31 2.49 -13.04
CA VAL A 38 2.31 1.04 -13.27
C VAL A 38 1.22 0.34 -12.44
N SER A 39 0.91 0.83 -11.23
CA SER A 39 -0.22 0.32 -10.45
C SER A 39 -1.56 0.48 -11.16
N LEU A 40 -1.78 1.62 -11.81
CA LEU A 40 -2.98 1.86 -12.61
C LEU A 40 -3.04 0.95 -13.83
N LEU A 41 -1.91 0.74 -14.51
CA LEU A 41 -1.82 -0.17 -15.66
C LEU A 41 -2.08 -1.63 -15.25
N VAL A 42 -1.52 -2.08 -14.12
CA VAL A 42 -1.78 -3.40 -13.56
C VAL A 42 -3.25 -3.55 -13.19
N ALA A 43 -3.84 -2.57 -12.50
CA ALA A 43 -5.25 -2.58 -12.15
C ALA A 43 -6.15 -2.65 -13.39
N ALA A 44 -5.83 -1.89 -14.44
CA ALA A 44 -6.57 -1.91 -15.72
C ALA A 44 -6.42 -3.27 -16.43
N ALA A 45 -5.22 -3.85 -16.46
CA ALA A 45 -4.98 -5.16 -17.05
C ALA A 45 -5.75 -6.27 -16.32
N VAL A 46 -5.74 -6.26 -14.98
CA VAL A 46 -6.52 -7.18 -14.16
C VAL A 46 -8.02 -7.01 -14.44
N TRP A 47 -8.50 -5.76 -14.41
CA TRP A 47 -9.91 -5.47 -14.64
C TRP A 47 -10.41 -5.97 -16.01
N CYS A 48 -9.69 -5.61 -17.08
CA CYS A 48 -10.16 -5.84 -18.45
C CYS A 48 -9.95 -7.28 -18.91
N CYS A 49 -8.86 -7.93 -18.49
CA CYS A 49 -8.39 -9.16 -19.13
C CYS A 49 -8.43 -10.39 -18.21
N ALA A 50 -8.33 -10.22 -16.88
CA ALA A 50 -8.26 -11.36 -15.97
C ALA A 50 -9.52 -12.25 -15.94
N PRO A 51 -10.76 -11.75 -16.16
CA PRO A 51 -11.93 -12.62 -16.26
C PRO A 51 -11.84 -13.62 -17.41
N ALA A 52 -11.24 -13.23 -18.55
CA ALA A 52 -11.02 -14.10 -19.70
C ALA A 52 -9.73 -14.92 -19.60
N GLN A 53 -8.72 -14.40 -18.89
CA GLN A 53 -7.42 -15.04 -18.68
C GLN A 53 -7.05 -15.00 -17.19
N PRO A 54 -7.53 -15.96 -16.37
CA PRO A 54 -7.37 -15.92 -14.92
C PRO A 54 -5.92 -15.81 -14.42
N LEU A 55 -4.95 -16.32 -15.17
CA LEU A 55 -3.52 -16.18 -14.82
C LEU A 55 -3.07 -14.71 -14.69
N LEU A 56 -3.78 -13.75 -15.30
CA LEU A 56 -3.47 -12.32 -15.14
C LEU A 56 -3.75 -11.80 -13.72
N TYR A 57 -4.52 -12.51 -12.89
CA TYR A 57 -4.62 -12.19 -11.46
C TYR A 57 -3.27 -12.34 -10.73
N LEU A 58 -2.27 -13.06 -11.28
CA LEU A 58 -0.91 -13.13 -10.75
C LEU A 58 -0.15 -11.80 -10.82
N LEU A 59 -0.63 -10.83 -11.62
CA LEU A 59 -0.09 -9.48 -11.59
C LEU A 59 -0.27 -8.83 -10.23
N LEU A 60 -1.32 -9.16 -9.46
CA LEU A 60 -1.56 -8.61 -8.13
C LEU A 60 -0.47 -9.00 -7.12
N PRO A 61 -0.16 -10.29 -6.84
CA PRO A 61 0.90 -10.64 -5.91
C PRO A 61 2.27 -10.14 -6.36
N LEU A 62 2.59 -10.24 -7.66
CA LEU A 62 3.86 -9.78 -8.19
C LEU A 62 4.02 -8.26 -8.00
N TRP A 63 3.02 -7.49 -8.41
CA TRP A 63 3.07 -6.04 -8.35
C TRP A 63 2.95 -5.50 -6.93
N MET A 64 2.12 -6.09 -6.06
CA MET A 64 2.04 -5.69 -4.66
C MET A 64 3.39 -5.84 -3.94
N LEU A 65 4.10 -6.94 -4.19
CA LEU A 65 5.44 -7.16 -3.64
C LEU A 65 6.44 -6.12 -4.19
N LEU A 66 6.48 -5.95 -5.51
CA LEU A 66 7.41 -5.03 -6.16
C LEU A 66 7.14 -3.58 -5.73
N ARG A 67 5.88 -3.17 -5.65
CA ARG A 67 5.50 -1.83 -5.20
C ARG A 67 5.95 -1.56 -3.77
N MET A 68 5.80 -2.52 -2.85
CA MET A 68 6.31 -2.35 -1.48
C MET A 68 7.84 -2.18 -1.44
N ALA A 69 8.56 -2.81 -2.37
CA ALA A 69 10.00 -2.56 -2.54
C ALA A 69 10.28 -1.16 -3.12
N LEU A 70 9.53 -0.71 -4.13
CA LEU A 70 9.68 0.63 -4.72
C LEU A 70 9.40 1.76 -3.72
N ASN A 71 8.37 1.62 -2.88
CA ASN A 71 8.07 2.54 -1.78
C ASN A 71 9.13 2.51 -0.66
N ALA A 72 9.98 1.48 -0.62
CA ALA A 72 11.15 1.49 0.25
C ALA A 72 12.34 2.19 -0.44
N VAL A 73 12.51 1.97 -1.74
CA VAL A 73 13.53 2.59 -2.59
C VAL A 73 13.38 4.10 -2.63
N ASP A 74 12.19 4.65 -2.87
CA ASP A 74 11.97 6.10 -2.92
C ASP A 74 12.26 6.77 -1.56
N GLY A 75 11.85 6.15 -0.45
CA GLY A 75 12.15 6.61 0.90
C GLY A 75 13.64 6.53 1.23
N MET A 76 14.36 5.54 0.70
CA MET A 76 15.82 5.44 0.82
C MET A 76 16.52 6.51 -0.03
N LEU A 77 16.08 6.75 -1.27
CA LEU A 77 16.60 7.84 -2.11
C LEU A 77 16.42 9.20 -1.42
N ALA A 78 15.23 9.45 -0.86
CA ALA A 78 14.94 10.67 -0.12
C ALA A 78 15.89 10.85 1.07
N ARG A 79 16.03 9.84 1.94
CA ARG A 79 16.81 9.94 3.18
C ARG A 79 18.32 9.83 3.00
N GLU A 80 18.80 8.91 2.18
CA GLU A 80 20.24 8.61 2.05
C GLU A 80 20.96 9.56 1.07
N PHE A 81 20.22 10.15 0.11
CA PHE A 81 20.81 11.00 -0.95
C PHE A 81 20.25 12.43 -0.95
N GLY A 82 19.62 12.86 0.14
CA GLY A 82 19.14 14.23 0.30
C GLY A 82 18.02 14.66 -0.65
N GLN A 83 17.26 13.70 -1.21
CA GLN A 83 16.15 13.99 -2.14
C GLN A 83 14.80 14.24 -1.45
N GLN A 84 14.78 14.50 -0.14
CA GLN A 84 13.54 14.87 0.58
C GLN A 84 13.00 16.19 0.02
N SER A 85 11.72 16.23 -0.32
CA SER A 85 11.05 17.43 -0.80
C SER A 85 9.61 17.51 -0.31
N ARG A 86 9.08 18.74 -0.21
CA ARG A 86 7.67 18.97 0.14
C ARG A 86 6.74 18.30 -0.87
N LEU A 87 7.05 18.42 -2.17
CA LEU A 87 6.31 17.74 -3.23
C LEU A 87 6.33 16.21 -3.06
N GLY A 88 7.50 15.64 -2.75
CA GLY A 88 7.65 14.20 -2.54
C GLY A 88 6.78 13.67 -1.40
N ALA A 89 6.59 14.44 -0.33
CA ALA A 89 5.68 14.07 0.74
C ALA A 89 4.22 13.96 0.27
N TYR A 90 3.75 14.92 -0.54
CA TYR A 90 2.40 14.85 -1.16
C TYR A 90 2.28 13.69 -2.14
N LEU A 91 3.27 13.52 -3.03
CA LEU A 91 3.26 12.44 -4.01
C LEU A 91 3.20 11.07 -3.33
N ASN A 92 4.03 10.84 -2.33
CA ASN A 92 4.09 9.54 -1.63
C ASN A 92 2.75 9.17 -0.98
N GLU A 93 2.07 10.10 -0.32
CA GLU A 93 0.77 9.80 0.30
C GLU A 93 -0.36 9.67 -0.74
N LEU A 94 -0.44 10.59 -1.72
CA LEU A 94 -1.53 10.60 -2.71
C LEU A 94 -1.43 9.43 -3.70
N CYS A 95 -0.23 9.19 -4.26
CA CYS A 95 0.00 8.09 -5.18
C CYS A 95 -0.32 6.75 -4.52
N ASP A 96 0.00 6.59 -3.25
CA ASP A 96 -0.26 5.35 -2.55
C ASP A 96 -1.75 5.08 -2.35
N VAL A 97 -2.54 6.10 -1.98
CA VAL A 97 -3.99 5.96 -1.83
C VAL A 97 -4.66 5.66 -3.17
N ILE A 98 -4.25 6.35 -4.23
CA ILE A 98 -4.78 6.15 -5.59
C ILE A 98 -4.43 4.74 -6.10
N ALA A 99 -3.18 4.32 -5.96
CA ALA A 99 -2.71 3.00 -6.39
C ALA A 99 -3.39 1.86 -5.61
N ASP A 100 -3.48 1.98 -4.28
CA ASP A 100 -4.19 1.03 -3.42
C ASP A 100 -5.64 0.87 -3.90
N ALA A 101 -6.38 1.98 -4.05
CA ALA A 101 -7.77 1.95 -4.48
C ALA A 101 -7.95 1.30 -5.86
N ALA A 102 -7.12 1.67 -6.84
CA ALA A 102 -7.18 1.09 -8.18
C ALA A 102 -6.94 -0.43 -8.16
N LEU A 103 -5.93 -0.88 -7.42
CA LEU A 103 -5.61 -2.31 -7.32
C LEU A 103 -6.71 -3.09 -6.58
N TYR A 104 -7.31 -2.53 -5.51
CA TYR A 104 -8.40 -3.20 -4.80
C TYR A 104 -9.66 -3.26 -5.68
N LEU A 105 -10.01 -2.15 -6.33
CA LEU A 105 -11.21 -2.07 -7.17
C LEU A 105 -11.05 -2.85 -8.49
N SER A 106 -9.83 -3.18 -8.93
CA SER A 106 -9.62 -4.07 -10.07
C SER A 106 -10.32 -5.43 -9.89
N LEU A 107 -10.48 -5.89 -8.65
CA LEU A 107 -11.16 -7.15 -8.31
C LEU A 107 -12.68 -7.13 -8.52
N LEU A 108 -13.28 -5.98 -8.82
CA LEU A 108 -14.67 -5.90 -9.29
C LEU A 108 -14.88 -6.65 -10.61
N SER A 109 -13.81 -6.97 -11.34
CA SER A 109 -13.84 -7.84 -12.52
C SER A 109 -14.22 -9.29 -12.21
N VAL A 110 -14.12 -9.72 -10.95
CA VAL A 110 -14.46 -11.09 -10.54
C VAL A 110 -15.99 -11.27 -10.61
N PRO A 111 -16.51 -12.19 -11.45
CA PRO A 111 -17.96 -12.34 -11.63
C PRO A 111 -18.69 -12.67 -10.32
N GLY A 112 -19.73 -11.89 -10.01
CA GLY A 112 -20.57 -12.08 -8.81
C GLY A 112 -20.01 -11.47 -7.53
N VAL A 113 -18.88 -10.76 -7.57
CA VAL A 113 -18.33 -10.06 -6.40
C VAL A 113 -19.27 -8.95 -5.95
N ARG A 114 -19.35 -8.72 -4.63
CA ARG A 114 -20.17 -7.66 -4.03
C ARG A 114 -19.44 -6.32 -4.12
N PRO A 115 -19.88 -5.37 -4.96
CA PRO A 115 -19.14 -4.14 -5.18
C PRO A 115 -18.99 -3.29 -3.91
N GLU A 116 -20.01 -3.30 -3.05
CA GLU A 116 -20.03 -2.57 -1.79
C GLU A 116 -18.87 -2.97 -0.86
N ALA A 117 -18.43 -4.24 -0.88
CA ALA A 117 -17.34 -4.69 -0.02
C ALA A 117 -15.98 -4.12 -0.46
N LEU A 118 -15.73 -4.06 -1.77
CA LEU A 118 -14.49 -3.51 -2.33
C LEU A 118 -14.45 -1.99 -2.22
N TRP A 119 -15.58 -1.31 -2.44
CA TRP A 119 -15.68 0.13 -2.21
C TRP A 119 -15.50 0.50 -0.74
N LEU A 120 -16.11 -0.26 0.18
CA LEU A 120 -15.92 -0.06 1.61
C LEU A 120 -14.46 -0.30 2.02
N LEU A 121 -13.81 -1.33 1.47
CA LEU A 121 -12.37 -1.54 1.68
C LEU A 121 -11.54 -0.35 1.19
N ALA A 122 -11.73 0.09 -0.06
CA ALA A 122 -10.97 1.21 -0.62
C ALA A 122 -11.15 2.49 0.22
N TRP A 123 -12.38 2.78 0.63
CA TRP A 123 -12.70 3.93 1.46
C TRP A 123 -12.07 3.84 2.86
N THR A 124 -12.28 2.72 3.57
CA THR A 124 -11.74 2.54 4.92
C THR A 124 -10.20 2.46 4.94
N ALA A 125 -9.58 1.90 3.90
CA ALA A 125 -8.13 1.92 3.72
C ALA A 125 -7.61 3.35 3.55
N ALA A 126 -8.23 4.16 2.68
CA ALA A 126 -7.88 5.57 2.50
C ALA A 126 -8.04 6.37 3.79
N LEU A 127 -9.16 6.20 4.51
CA LEU A 127 -9.38 6.84 5.81
C LEU A 127 -8.34 6.41 6.86
N SER A 128 -7.92 5.14 6.86
CA SER A 128 -6.89 4.67 7.77
C SER A 128 -5.54 5.35 7.51
N GLU A 129 -5.18 5.58 6.24
CA GLU A 129 -3.97 6.32 5.87
C GLU A 129 -4.08 7.80 6.23
N TYR A 130 -5.21 8.43 5.91
CA TYR A 130 -5.48 9.81 6.28
C TYR A 130 -5.41 10.04 7.79
N ALA A 131 -6.03 9.17 8.60
CA ALA A 131 -5.96 9.25 10.06
C ALA A 131 -4.52 9.14 10.59
N GLY A 132 -3.65 8.42 9.90
CA GLY A 132 -2.24 8.37 10.26
C GLY A 132 -1.50 9.66 9.91
N VAL A 133 -1.80 10.28 8.75
CA VAL A 133 -1.25 11.59 8.33
C VAL A 133 -1.70 12.71 9.28
N LEU A 134 -2.96 12.68 9.74
CA LEU A 134 -3.50 13.64 10.70
C LEU A 134 -2.73 13.71 12.02
N GLY A 135 -1.96 12.68 12.37
CA GLY A 135 -1.03 12.71 13.51
C GLY A 135 -0.11 13.94 13.47
N LEU A 136 0.39 14.29 12.29
CA LEU A 136 1.27 15.46 12.09
C LEU A 136 0.58 16.79 12.41
N MET A 137 -0.74 16.89 12.21
CA MET A 137 -1.50 18.12 12.47
C MET A 137 -1.78 18.33 13.96
N VAL A 138 -1.74 17.26 14.76
CA VAL A 138 -1.96 17.32 16.22
C VAL A 138 -0.66 17.24 17.02
N GLY A 139 0.49 17.46 16.37
CA GLY A 139 1.81 17.45 17.01
C GLY A 139 2.40 16.06 17.29
N ALA A 140 1.79 15.00 16.75
CA ALA A 140 2.33 13.64 16.82
C ALA A 140 3.09 13.27 15.54
N SER A 141 3.91 12.22 15.59
CA SER A 141 4.49 11.64 14.37
C SER A 141 3.45 10.94 13.48
N ARG A 142 3.80 10.71 12.21
CA ARG A 142 2.99 9.91 11.28
C ARG A 142 2.76 8.51 11.86
N ARG A 143 1.50 8.17 12.12
CA ARG A 143 1.13 6.88 12.74
C ARG A 143 1.00 5.76 11.72
N TYR A 144 1.56 4.60 12.00
CA TYR A 144 1.51 3.41 11.12
C TYR A 144 0.83 2.20 11.78
N ASP A 145 0.24 2.39 12.96
CA ASP A 145 -0.28 1.31 13.80
C ASP A 145 -1.53 0.65 13.22
N GLY A 146 -1.77 -0.60 13.63
CA GLY A 146 -3.00 -1.34 13.38
C GLY A 146 -2.76 -2.73 12.80
N PRO A 147 -3.76 -3.63 12.84
CA PRO A 147 -3.60 -4.98 12.31
C PRO A 147 -3.70 -5.06 10.77
N MET A 148 -4.11 -3.97 10.09
CA MET A 148 -4.29 -3.93 8.63
C MET A 148 -3.63 -2.69 8.03
N GLY A 149 -2.30 -2.61 8.21
CA GLY A 149 -1.45 -1.60 7.60
C GLY A 149 -1.28 -1.82 6.08
N LYS A 150 -0.53 -0.93 5.44
CA LYS A 150 -0.31 -0.96 3.99
C LYS A 150 0.28 -2.28 3.49
N SER A 151 1.33 -2.78 4.16
CA SER A 151 1.97 -4.06 3.81
C SER A 151 1.05 -5.26 4.04
N ASP A 152 0.21 -5.23 5.09
CA ASP A 152 -0.77 -6.29 5.35
C ASP A 152 -1.83 -6.35 4.24
N ARG A 153 -2.34 -5.18 3.82
CA ARG A 153 -3.29 -5.10 2.71
C ARG A 153 -2.67 -5.57 1.41
N ALA A 154 -1.44 -5.16 1.11
CA ALA A 154 -0.70 -5.60 -0.07
C ALA A 154 -0.54 -7.13 -0.10
N PHE A 155 -0.21 -7.74 1.04
CA PHE A 155 -0.12 -9.20 1.17
C PHE A 155 -1.47 -9.89 0.92
N VAL A 156 -2.55 -9.44 1.55
CA VAL A 156 -3.87 -10.07 1.41
C VAL A 156 -4.40 -9.96 -0.02
N ILE A 157 -4.24 -8.81 -0.67
CA ILE A 157 -4.66 -8.62 -2.07
C ILE A 157 -3.80 -9.45 -3.02
N GLY A 158 -2.49 -9.55 -2.76
CA GLY A 158 -1.61 -10.46 -3.49
C GLY A 158 -2.05 -11.92 -3.34
N ALA A 159 -2.38 -12.35 -2.14
CA ALA A 159 -2.89 -13.71 -1.87
C ALA A 159 -4.23 -13.96 -2.58
N LEU A 160 -5.15 -12.98 -2.60
CA LEU A 160 -6.39 -13.08 -3.40
C LEU A 160 -6.09 -13.26 -4.88
N GLY A 161 -5.14 -12.50 -5.44
CA GLY A 161 -4.73 -12.66 -6.84
C GLY A 161 -4.18 -14.06 -7.14
N LEU A 162 -3.39 -14.63 -6.23
CA LEU A 162 -2.90 -16.01 -6.34
C LEU A 162 -4.05 -17.03 -6.33
N LEU A 163 -4.99 -16.90 -5.38
CA LEU A 163 -6.13 -17.80 -5.28
C LEU A 163 -7.02 -17.74 -6.53
N LEU A 164 -7.27 -16.53 -7.04
CA LEU A 164 -8.08 -16.31 -8.23
C LEU A 164 -7.41 -16.87 -9.49
N ALA A 165 -6.09 -16.71 -9.63
CA ALA A 165 -5.36 -17.21 -10.79
C ALA A 165 -5.44 -18.73 -10.96
N PHE A 166 -5.51 -19.47 -9.86
CA PHE A 166 -5.61 -20.93 -9.86
C PHE A 166 -7.04 -21.46 -9.66
N GLY A 167 -8.03 -20.57 -9.61
CA GLY A 167 -9.45 -20.94 -9.42
C GLY A 167 -9.76 -21.49 -8.01
N TRP A 168 -8.91 -21.21 -7.02
CA TRP A 168 -9.10 -21.62 -5.62
C TRP A 168 -9.96 -20.63 -4.82
N GLY A 169 -10.36 -19.52 -5.44
CA GLY A 169 -11.25 -18.52 -4.86
C GLY A 169 -12.17 -17.93 -5.91
N GLY A 170 -13.23 -17.27 -5.45
CA GLY A 170 -14.20 -16.59 -6.30
C GLY A 170 -14.85 -15.41 -5.60
N ALA A 171 -16.03 -15.00 -6.07
CA ALA A 171 -16.75 -13.84 -5.56
C ALA A 171 -16.94 -13.82 -4.04
N LEU A 172 -17.34 -14.94 -3.44
CA LEU A 172 -17.58 -15.02 -1.99
C LEU A 172 -16.29 -14.81 -1.20
N THR A 173 -15.19 -15.41 -1.64
CA THR A 173 -13.86 -15.25 -1.04
C THR A 173 -13.42 -13.79 -1.11
N VAL A 174 -13.49 -13.17 -2.29
CA VAL A 174 -13.09 -11.77 -2.48
C VAL A 174 -13.95 -10.83 -1.64
N SER A 175 -15.27 -11.01 -1.69
CA SER A 175 -16.21 -10.15 -0.94
C SER A 175 -16.04 -10.29 0.56
N GLY A 176 -15.91 -11.52 1.06
CA GLY A 176 -15.73 -11.81 2.49
C GLY A 176 -14.40 -11.27 3.01
N VAL A 177 -13.31 -11.49 2.28
CA VAL A 177 -11.98 -10.96 2.63
C VAL A 177 -11.97 -9.44 2.58
N ALA A 178 -12.56 -8.81 1.55
CA ALA A 178 -12.65 -7.36 1.45
C ALA A 178 -13.43 -6.75 2.62
N ALA A 179 -14.58 -7.33 2.99
CA ALA A 179 -15.36 -6.89 4.14
C ALA A 179 -14.58 -7.04 5.46
N ALA A 180 -13.88 -8.17 5.67
CA ALA A 180 -13.04 -8.37 6.84
C ALA A 180 -11.89 -7.35 6.90
N MET A 181 -11.19 -7.12 5.79
CA MET A 181 -10.15 -6.11 5.68
C MET A 181 -10.68 -4.70 5.98
N ALA A 182 -11.87 -4.36 5.52
CA ALA A 182 -12.49 -3.06 5.80
C ALA A 182 -12.72 -2.85 7.31
N VAL A 183 -13.23 -3.86 8.01
CA VAL A 183 -13.37 -3.82 9.48
C VAL A 183 -12.01 -3.65 10.16
N LEU A 184 -10.98 -4.37 9.71
CA LEU A 184 -9.63 -4.24 10.25
C LEU A 184 -8.99 -2.87 9.93
N CYS A 185 -9.35 -2.24 8.81
CA CYS A 185 -8.94 -0.87 8.48
C CYS A 185 -9.59 0.15 9.44
N VAL A 186 -10.85 -0.06 9.83
CA VAL A 186 -11.50 0.76 10.88
C VAL A 186 -10.77 0.62 12.22
N LEU A 187 -10.40 -0.61 12.62
CA LEU A 187 -9.61 -0.81 13.84
C LEU A 187 -8.22 -0.17 13.75
N THR A 188 -7.59 -0.24 12.57
CA THR A 188 -6.31 0.42 12.26
C THR A 188 -6.45 1.94 12.42
N MET A 189 -7.49 2.54 11.86
CA MET A 189 -7.82 3.96 12.00
C MET A 189 -7.97 4.37 13.48
N ILE A 190 -8.77 3.63 14.26
CA ILE A 190 -8.97 3.90 15.70
C ILE A 190 -7.65 3.81 16.46
N ASN A 191 -6.81 2.81 16.16
CA ASN A 191 -5.51 2.64 16.80
C ASN A 191 -4.54 3.77 16.49
N ARG A 192 -4.51 4.24 15.23
CA ARG A 192 -3.70 5.40 14.81
C ARG A 192 -4.12 6.66 15.56
N VAL A 193 -5.42 6.96 15.64
CA VAL A 193 -5.94 8.12 16.38
C VAL A 193 -5.58 8.03 17.87
N ARG A 194 -5.86 6.89 18.52
CA ARG A 194 -5.57 6.70 19.95
C ARG A 194 -4.10 6.85 20.27
N ARG A 195 -3.21 6.32 19.42
CA ARG A 195 -1.76 6.42 19.64
C ARG A 195 -1.22 7.81 19.30
N GLY A 196 -1.76 8.49 18.29
CA GLY A 196 -1.44 9.89 17.99
C GLY A 196 -1.77 10.80 19.17
N LEU A 197 -2.97 10.67 19.76
CA LEU A 197 -3.36 11.45 20.94
C LEU A 197 -2.47 11.17 22.16
N ARG A 198 -2.08 9.90 22.38
CA ARG A 198 -1.17 9.53 23.48
C ARG A 198 0.23 10.12 23.30
N GLU A 199 0.75 10.15 22.07
CA GLU A 199 2.05 10.74 21.76
C GLU A 199 2.02 12.27 21.97
N ALA A 200 1.00 12.94 21.42
CA ALA A 200 0.83 14.38 21.57
C ALA A 200 0.66 14.82 23.03
N ALA A 201 0.03 13.99 23.87
CA ALA A 201 -0.14 14.29 25.30
C ALA A 201 1.17 14.16 26.11
N VAL A 202 2.18 13.45 25.60
CA VAL A 202 3.46 13.19 26.30
C VAL A 202 4.54 14.18 25.87
N SER A 203 4.43 14.78 24.69
CA SER A 203 5.29 15.86 24.24
C SER A 203 4.79 17.20 24.81
N PRO A 204 5.43 17.79 25.84
CA PRO A 204 5.09 19.15 26.24
C PRO A 204 5.51 20.08 25.09
N ASN A 205 4.65 21.04 24.76
CA ASN A 205 4.99 22.16 23.87
C ASN A 205 6.27 22.87 24.33
#